data_AF-A0A3N5RS09-F1
#
_entry.id   AF-A0A3N5RS09-F1
#
_cell.length_a   1.000
_cell.length_b   1.000
_cell.length_c   1.000
_cell.angle_alpha   90.00
_cell.angle_beta   90.00
_cell.angle_gamma   90.00
#
_symmetry.space_group_name_H-M   'P 1'
#
loop_
_entity.id
_entity.type
_entity.pdbx_description
1 polymer ?
#
loop_
_entity_poly.entity_id
_entity_poly.type
_entity_poly.pdbx_seq_one_letter_code
_entity_poly.pdbx_strand_id
1 'polypeptide(L)'
;MQITLIYPPTCDPTAPYISIPALAGFLCSHNIQVTPVDANIESFDRLLSSFNLEKFLNRVKKRLTQLKHKSNKNHTDELLFWRLADAVALAEQVPQRITEALFILRGTDPGRFFNPEDYEFALETVESALRLIGAAYDQLSLDFKSYRTPFSLLNLDEIERDSRPKNNPFFDYFEELAQQLKNTKPDLIGISIAFPGQIQPAYSLAFSLRRYLPSIPLIAGGPALTQLLLRLEQSQQRSTLGPFDAAVLFEGETALLNIIRALQAGQKPTGIIHGTHVQDLATLPAPDFDGLPLAKYLSPIPVLPYDTTRGCYWGKCAFCHYGLCEQGTAPYRERPAEQILSDLQTLTQKHGCRIFYFSQDTMTPKLAKTLARKIKSSGLALRWATDMRPEPGLTPEICQELSQGGVLSLALGVESGAERVLGLINKGIKLEEIRTAIQNLAQAEIAVETMCFMDFPTETFREARATLNLIRSLQDSIALFICGTFSLSHGSRVARYPAEYGLAENWHAAHDEFKTALFYTEKKQSKSPEQHLKIEQGIEKLSQDWWLHDYPWAGSLSTAHTLLWYDHYGPRIFQQLAKNRPVSPSKPLPSSLSKKALKVWEKETRIWDILINEKRSVNRKEYNMLAQRSSS
;
A
#
# COMPACT_ATOMS: atom_id res chain seq x y z
N MET A 1 -2.78 -10.34 31.62
CA MET A 1 -1.67 -9.74 30.88
C MET A 1 -2.22 -8.68 29.95
N GLN A 2 -1.50 -7.58 29.80
CA GLN A 2 -1.81 -6.47 28.91
C GLN A 2 -0.89 -6.52 27.70
N ILE A 3 -1.48 -6.70 26.52
CA ILE A 3 -0.76 -6.81 25.25
C ILE A 3 -0.99 -5.53 24.45
N THR A 4 0.07 -4.87 24.02
CA THR A 4 -0.04 -3.72 23.11
C THR A 4 0.24 -4.18 21.69
N LEU A 5 -0.68 -3.94 20.77
CA LEU A 5 -0.49 -4.22 19.34
C LEU A 5 -0.48 -2.93 18.54
N ILE A 6 0.58 -2.71 17.77
CA ILE A 6 0.82 -1.44 17.07
C ILE A 6 0.82 -1.64 15.56
N TYR A 7 0.06 -0.82 14.86
CA TYR A 7 0.11 -0.67 13.40
C TYR A 7 0.99 0.52 13.02
N PRO A 8 2.18 0.32 12.43
CA PRO A 8 3.16 1.38 12.17
C PRO A 8 2.84 2.20 10.91
N PRO A 9 3.32 3.45 10.78
CA PRO A 9 3.29 4.16 9.51
C PRO A 9 4.25 3.54 8.49
N THR A 10 4.14 3.83 7.19
CA THR A 10 3.09 4.61 6.52
C THR A 10 2.06 3.68 5.87
N CYS A 11 0.78 4.04 5.90
CA CYS A 11 -0.32 3.34 5.26
C CYS A 11 -1.48 4.33 4.97
N ASP A 12 -2.45 3.88 4.16
CA ASP A 12 -3.74 4.52 3.92
C ASP A 12 -4.36 5.12 5.21
N PRO A 13 -4.58 6.45 5.29
CA PRO A 13 -5.21 7.11 6.42
C PRO A 13 -6.73 7.28 6.23
N THR A 14 -7.34 6.74 5.16
CA THR A 14 -8.77 6.85 4.85
C THR A 14 -9.59 5.71 5.45
N ALA A 15 -8.96 4.58 5.78
CA ALA A 15 -9.57 3.46 6.48
C ALA A 15 -8.57 2.73 7.39
N PRO A 16 -9.02 2.12 8.50
CA PRO A 16 -8.18 1.28 9.34
C PRO A 16 -7.73 0.03 8.59
N TYR A 17 -6.60 -0.55 9.01
CA TYR A 17 -6.12 -1.82 8.47
C TYR A 17 -6.52 -3.01 9.35
N ILE A 18 -6.85 -4.15 8.73
CA ILE A 18 -7.48 -5.30 9.40
C ILE A 18 -6.57 -6.04 10.39
N SER A 19 -5.24 -5.96 10.25
CA SER A 19 -4.34 -6.85 11.00
C SER A 19 -4.44 -6.71 12.53
N ILE A 20 -4.52 -5.49 13.07
CA ILE A 20 -4.65 -5.28 14.51
C ILE A 20 -6.05 -5.68 15.00
N PRO A 21 -7.14 -5.24 14.36
CA PRO A 21 -8.48 -5.70 14.72
C PRO A 21 -8.67 -7.23 14.71
N ALA A 22 -8.12 -7.92 13.72
CA ALA A 22 -8.21 -9.37 13.63
C ALA A 22 -7.48 -10.06 14.81
N LEU A 23 -6.25 -9.64 15.10
CA LEU A 23 -5.48 -10.16 16.25
C LEU A 23 -6.13 -9.79 17.58
N ALA A 24 -6.66 -8.58 17.72
CA ALA A 24 -7.36 -8.12 18.92
C ALA A 24 -8.61 -8.97 19.18
N GLY A 25 -9.47 -9.15 18.17
CA GLY A 25 -10.66 -9.99 18.28
C GLY A 25 -10.32 -11.43 18.69
N PHE A 26 -9.28 -12.01 18.10
CA PHE A 26 -8.81 -13.36 18.46
C PHE A 26 -8.28 -13.46 19.89
N LEU A 27 -7.49 -12.48 20.36
CA LEU A 27 -6.95 -12.49 21.72
C LEU A 27 -8.02 -12.19 22.78
N CYS A 28 -8.93 -11.26 22.50
CA CYS A 28 -10.05 -10.94 23.38
C CYS A 28 -10.97 -12.15 23.59
N SER A 29 -11.22 -12.96 22.56
CA SER A 29 -11.99 -14.22 22.70
C SER A 29 -11.31 -15.26 23.60
N HIS A 30 -10.01 -15.09 23.88
CA HIS A 30 -9.23 -15.89 24.82
C HIS A 30 -8.99 -15.18 26.17
N ASN A 31 -9.77 -14.15 26.49
CA ASN A 31 -9.67 -13.35 27.72
C ASN A 31 -8.32 -12.65 27.91
N ILE A 32 -7.63 -12.32 26.82
CA ILE A 32 -6.42 -11.50 26.84
C ILE A 32 -6.80 -10.04 26.59
N GLN A 33 -6.31 -9.13 27.45
CA GLN A 33 -6.53 -7.71 27.27
C GLN A 33 -5.58 -7.15 26.21
N VAL A 34 -6.15 -6.50 25.20
CA VAL A 34 -5.40 -5.88 24.10
C VAL A 34 -5.58 -4.38 24.14
N THR A 35 -4.48 -3.65 24.00
CA THR A 35 -4.45 -2.21 23.74
C THR A 35 -3.99 -2.01 22.30
N PRO A 36 -4.91 -1.77 21.35
CA PRO A 36 -4.54 -1.51 19.97
C PRO A 36 -4.07 -0.05 19.83
N VAL A 37 -3.03 0.15 19.02
CA VAL A 37 -2.48 1.47 18.69
C VAL A 37 -2.34 1.56 17.19
N ASP A 38 -2.97 2.57 16.58
CA ASP A 38 -2.75 2.89 15.18
C ASP A 38 -1.75 4.04 15.06
N ALA A 39 -0.48 3.69 15.13
CA ALA A 39 0.61 4.64 15.02
C ALA A 39 0.67 5.29 13.63
N ASN A 40 0.04 4.71 12.61
CA ASN A 40 -0.07 5.32 11.28
C ASN A 40 -0.95 6.56 11.32
N ILE A 41 -2.24 6.43 11.67
CA ILE A 41 -3.17 7.56 11.64
C ILE A 41 -2.82 8.60 12.71
N GLU A 42 -2.37 8.17 13.89
CA GLU A 42 -1.95 9.10 14.95
C GLU A 42 -0.74 9.93 14.57
N SER A 43 0.23 9.33 13.88
CA SER A 43 1.40 10.05 13.34
C SER A 43 1.00 11.09 12.32
N PHE A 44 0.15 10.72 11.34
CA PHE A 44 -0.26 11.64 10.28
C PHE A 44 -1.17 12.76 10.80
N ASP A 45 -2.08 12.47 11.73
CA ASP A 45 -2.90 13.48 12.41
C ASP A 45 -2.02 14.54 13.10
N ARG A 46 -0.93 14.12 13.75
CA ARG A 46 0.04 15.04 14.33
C ARG A 46 0.80 15.84 13.27
N LEU A 47 1.35 15.15 12.26
CA LEU A 47 2.18 15.77 11.22
C LEU A 47 1.41 16.79 10.37
N LEU A 48 0.13 16.52 10.11
CA LEU A 48 -0.77 17.38 9.32
C LEU A 48 -1.44 18.48 10.16
N SER A 49 -0.97 18.75 11.38
CA SER A 49 -1.41 19.94 12.12
C SER A 49 -0.78 21.21 11.57
N SER A 50 -1.56 22.30 11.53
CA SER A 50 -1.10 23.63 11.12
C SER A 50 0.20 24.02 11.84
N PHE A 51 0.25 23.83 13.17
CA PHE A 51 1.43 24.11 14.00
C PHE A 51 2.70 23.35 13.57
N ASN A 52 2.61 22.05 13.26
CA ASN A 52 3.78 21.28 12.83
C ASN A 52 4.18 21.64 11.39
N LEU A 53 3.23 21.91 10.50
CA LEU A 53 3.52 22.34 9.14
C LEU A 53 4.22 23.71 9.10
N GLU A 54 3.87 24.64 9.98
CA GLU A 54 4.63 25.90 10.14
C GLU A 54 6.07 25.65 10.56
N LYS A 55 6.31 24.74 11.51
CA LYS A 55 7.67 24.34 11.91
C LYS A 55 8.45 23.74 10.74
N PHE A 56 7.83 22.85 9.97
CA PHE A 56 8.46 22.25 8.79
C PHE A 56 8.76 23.28 7.71
N LEU A 57 7.83 24.19 7.42
CA LEU A 57 8.03 25.30 6.48
C LEU A 57 9.21 26.19 6.89
N ASN A 58 9.27 26.57 8.17
CA ASN A 58 10.39 27.36 8.71
C ASN A 58 11.73 26.61 8.60
N ARG A 59 11.75 25.31 8.90
CA ARG A 59 12.92 24.45 8.75
C ARG A 59 13.39 24.35 7.29
N VAL A 60 12.47 24.15 6.36
CA VAL A 60 12.75 24.09 4.91
C VAL A 60 13.29 25.42 4.40
N LYS A 61 12.61 26.55 4.72
CA LYS A 61 13.06 27.91 4.35
C LYS A 61 14.47 28.20 4.87
N LYS A 62 14.76 27.86 6.13
CA LYS A 62 16.10 28.03 6.72
C LYS A 62 17.17 27.22 5.97
N ARG A 63 16.92 25.94 5.67
CA ARG A 63 17.85 25.07 4.93
C ARG A 63 18.06 25.56 3.49
N LEU A 64 17.00 26.01 2.82
CA LEU A 64 17.09 26.57 1.48
C LEU A 64 17.98 27.82 1.44
N THR A 65 17.82 28.74 2.41
CA THR A 65 18.67 29.93 2.53
C THR A 65 20.13 29.55 2.78
N GLN A 66 20.41 28.59 3.66
CA GLN A 66 21.77 28.09 3.89
C GLN A 66 22.41 27.53 2.62
N LEU A 67 21.67 26.75 1.84
CA LEU A 67 22.16 26.22 0.56
C LEU A 67 22.37 27.33 -0.47
N LYS A 68 21.50 28.35 -0.57
CA LYS A 68 21.70 29.48 -1.49
C LYS A 68 23.07 30.13 -1.30
N HIS A 69 23.48 30.35 -0.05
CA HIS A 69 24.75 30.98 0.30
C HIS A 69 25.98 30.05 0.28
N LYS A 70 25.80 28.73 0.08
CA LYS A 70 26.91 27.79 -0.04
C LYS A 70 27.62 27.97 -1.39
N SER A 71 28.89 28.37 -1.38
CA SER A 71 29.71 28.65 -2.58
C SER A 71 30.06 27.39 -3.38
N ASN A 72 30.43 26.31 -2.70
CA ASN A 72 30.79 25.03 -3.32
C ASN A 72 29.71 23.97 -3.06
N LYS A 73 28.70 23.90 -3.93
CA LYS A 73 27.66 22.87 -3.91
C LYS A 73 28.13 21.62 -4.64
N ASN A 74 28.00 20.45 -4.01
CA ASN A 74 28.15 19.18 -4.72
C ASN A 74 26.80 18.72 -5.30
N HIS A 75 26.79 17.59 -6.03
CA HIS A 75 25.56 17.02 -6.61
C HIS A 75 24.42 16.82 -5.59
N THR A 76 24.74 16.29 -4.40
CA THR A 76 23.74 16.08 -3.35
C THR A 76 23.18 17.39 -2.78
N ASP A 77 23.99 18.45 -2.73
CA ASP A 77 23.54 19.79 -2.34
C ASP A 77 22.62 20.39 -3.39
N GLU A 78 22.91 20.17 -4.68
CA GLU A 78 22.07 20.64 -5.79
C GLU A 78 20.71 19.92 -5.83
N LEU A 79 20.70 18.59 -5.64
CA LEU A 79 19.47 17.81 -5.49
C LEU A 79 18.62 18.33 -4.33
N LEU A 80 19.25 18.51 -3.17
CA LEU A 80 18.55 19.01 -1.99
C LEU A 80 18.02 20.42 -2.21
N PHE A 81 18.80 21.30 -2.86
CA PHE A 81 18.38 22.65 -3.19
C PHE A 81 17.09 22.66 -4.01
N TRP A 82 17.03 21.88 -5.09
CA TRP A 82 15.85 21.84 -5.96
C TRP A 82 14.64 21.24 -5.26
N ARG A 83 14.81 20.18 -4.46
CA ARG A 83 13.73 19.62 -3.63
C ARG A 83 13.17 20.63 -2.62
N LEU A 84 14.04 21.37 -1.93
CA LEU A 84 13.60 22.39 -0.97
C LEU A 84 12.92 23.58 -1.68
N ALA A 85 13.43 24.00 -2.84
CA ALA A 85 12.85 25.09 -3.61
C ALA A 85 11.43 24.75 -4.09
N ASP A 86 11.24 23.53 -4.62
CA ASP A 86 9.94 23.03 -5.05
C ASP A 86 8.94 22.96 -3.88
N ALA A 87 9.37 22.39 -2.75
CA ALA A 87 8.54 22.30 -1.55
C ALA A 87 8.08 23.66 -1.02
N VAL A 88 8.96 24.68 -1.00
CA VAL A 88 8.56 26.05 -0.59
C VAL A 88 7.57 26.66 -1.57
N ALA A 89 7.78 26.48 -2.87
CA ALA A 89 6.91 27.06 -3.89
C ALA A 89 5.48 26.47 -3.83
N LEU A 90 5.36 25.18 -3.54
CA LEU A 90 4.07 24.49 -3.49
C LEU A 90 3.35 24.60 -2.14
N ALA A 91 4.12 24.65 -1.04
CA ALA A 91 3.54 24.46 0.31
C ALA A 91 3.52 25.73 1.17
N GLU A 92 3.73 26.92 0.61
CA GLU A 92 3.76 28.16 1.41
C GLU A 92 2.44 28.45 2.14
N GLN A 93 1.30 28.17 1.51
CA GLN A 93 -0.04 28.38 2.08
C GLN A 93 -0.60 27.14 2.81
N VAL A 94 0.12 26.03 2.80
CA VAL A 94 -0.36 24.76 3.36
C VAL A 94 -0.70 24.86 4.85
N PRO A 95 0.11 25.51 5.72
CA PRO A 95 -0.22 25.59 7.13
C PRO A 95 -1.55 26.29 7.43
N GLN A 96 -1.96 27.26 6.61
CA GLN A 96 -3.23 27.97 6.75
C GLN A 96 -4.41 27.19 6.17
N ARG A 97 -4.17 26.37 5.14
CA ARG A 97 -5.20 25.60 4.43
C ARG A 97 -5.49 24.23 5.06
N ILE A 98 -4.54 23.64 5.80
CA ILE A 98 -4.62 22.23 6.19
C ILE A 98 -5.84 21.91 7.08
N THR A 99 -6.20 22.82 8.00
CA THR A 99 -7.33 22.59 8.91
C THR A 99 -8.63 22.40 8.13
N GLU A 100 -8.82 23.23 7.09
CA GLU A 100 -9.97 23.17 6.20
C GLU A 100 -9.96 21.91 5.33
N ALA A 101 -8.79 21.56 4.77
CA ALA A 101 -8.63 20.33 3.99
C ALA A 101 -8.99 19.07 4.80
N LEU A 102 -8.50 18.99 6.05
CA LEU A 102 -8.83 17.86 6.94
C LEU A 102 -10.31 17.87 7.36
N PHE A 103 -10.92 19.04 7.53
CA PHE A 103 -12.36 19.18 7.80
C PHE A 103 -13.21 18.61 6.66
N ILE A 104 -12.85 18.91 5.41
CA ILE A 104 -13.50 18.37 4.20
C ILE A 104 -13.33 16.84 4.14
N LEU A 105 -12.10 16.33 4.28
CA LEU A 105 -11.82 14.89 4.13
C LEU A 105 -12.46 14.04 5.23
N ARG A 106 -12.47 14.53 6.48
CA ARG A 106 -13.19 13.90 7.60
C ARG A 106 -14.70 14.04 7.49
N GLY A 107 -15.20 14.75 6.47
CA GLY A 107 -16.62 14.88 6.18
C GLY A 107 -17.44 15.49 7.30
N THR A 108 -16.86 16.45 8.04
CA THR A 108 -17.64 17.20 9.04
C THR A 108 -18.77 17.98 8.37
N ASP A 109 -18.59 18.33 7.09
CA ASP A 109 -19.67 18.67 6.14
C ASP A 109 -19.65 17.67 4.96
N PRO A 110 -20.54 16.66 4.94
CA PRO A 110 -20.57 15.66 3.88
C PRO A 110 -20.78 16.24 2.47
N GLY A 111 -21.48 17.37 2.35
CA GLY A 111 -21.73 17.99 1.04
C GLY A 111 -20.43 18.46 0.36
N ARG A 112 -19.44 18.86 1.16
CA ARG A 112 -18.13 19.32 0.69
C ARG A 112 -17.19 18.18 0.34
N PHE A 113 -17.27 17.06 1.05
CA PHE A 113 -16.52 15.85 0.68
C PHE A 113 -16.89 15.35 -0.72
N PHE A 114 -18.17 15.43 -1.08
CA PHE A 114 -18.68 15.03 -2.40
C PHE A 114 -18.65 16.16 -3.43
N ASN A 115 -18.26 17.39 -3.05
CA ASN A 115 -18.05 18.47 -4.00
C ASN A 115 -16.66 18.33 -4.65
N PRO A 116 -16.55 18.19 -5.98
CA PRO A 116 -15.27 17.97 -6.65
C PRO A 116 -14.23 19.08 -6.44
N GLU A 117 -14.64 20.35 -6.33
CA GLU A 117 -13.72 21.49 -6.16
C GLU A 117 -13.15 21.54 -4.74
N ASP A 118 -14.01 21.38 -3.73
CA ASP A 118 -13.59 21.27 -2.32
C ASP A 118 -12.68 20.04 -2.11
N TYR A 119 -13.01 18.92 -2.75
CA TYR A 119 -12.22 17.70 -2.66
C TYR A 119 -10.82 17.89 -3.28
N GLU A 120 -10.72 18.46 -4.48
CA GLU A 120 -9.42 18.79 -5.11
C GLU A 120 -8.60 19.74 -4.23
N PHE A 121 -9.23 20.78 -3.70
CA PHE A 121 -8.58 21.70 -2.76
C PHE A 121 -7.98 20.95 -1.57
N ALA A 122 -8.72 19.99 -1.01
CA ALA A 122 -8.26 19.22 0.13
C ALA A 122 -7.11 18.28 -0.24
N LEU A 123 -7.21 17.56 -1.35
CA LEU A 123 -6.16 16.66 -1.85
C LEU A 123 -4.86 17.41 -2.13
N GLU A 124 -4.92 18.51 -2.90
CA GLU A 124 -3.75 19.33 -3.22
C GLU A 124 -3.06 19.84 -1.95
N THR A 125 -3.85 20.23 -0.94
CA THR A 125 -3.32 20.71 0.34
C THR A 125 -2.61 19.60 1.11
N VAL A 126 -3.20 18.40 1.21
CA VAL A 126 -2.59 17.26 1.92
C VAL A 126 -1.35 16.75 1.20
N GLU A 127 -1.39 16.59 -0.12
CA GLU A 127 -0.22 16.16 -0.90
C GLU A 127 0.94 17.16 -0.80
N SER A 128 0.64 18.46 -0.86
CA SER A 128 1.64 19.52 -0.67
C SER A 128 2.21 19.51 0.75
N ALA A 129 1.39 19.20 1.75
CA ALA A 129 1.84 18.99 3.14
C ALA A 129 2.82 17.82 3.25
N LEU A 130 2.54 16.68 2.61
CA LEU A 130 3.45 15.52 2.59
C LEU A 130 4.79 15.85 1.91
N ARG A 131 4.76 16.57 0.79
CA ARG A 131 5.98 17.07 0.12
C ARG A 131 6.78 18.00 1.03
N LEU A 132 6.12 18.90 1.76
CA LEU A 132 6.75 19.78 2.73
C LEU A 132 7.40 19.00 3.89
N ILE A 133 6.66 18.04 4.45
CA ILE A 133 7.16 17.16 5.52
C ILE A 133 8.40 16.41 5.02
N GLY A 134 8.31 15.70 3.88
CA GLY A 134 9.46 14.97 3.31
C GLY A 134 10.67 15.89 3.08
N ALA A 135 10.45 17.07 2.51
CA ALA A 135 11.50 18.06 2.27
C ALA A 135 12.15 18.59 3.57
N ALA A 136 11.45 18.58 4.72
CA ALA A 136 12.01 18.99 6.00
C ALA A 136 13.09 18.02 6.53
N TYR A 137 13.13 16.78 6.05
CA TYR A 137 14.09 15.75 6.43
C TYR A 137 15.11 15.49 5.31
N ASP A 138 16.23 14.84 5.63
CA ASP A 138 17.33 14.67 4.67
C ASP A 138 16.97 13.59 3.62
N GLN A 139 16.74 14.02 2.37
CA GLN A 139 16.48 13.17 1.19
C GLN A 139 15.28 12.23 1.29
N LEU A 140 14.33 12.50 2.19
CA LEU A 140 13.10 11.73 2.36
C LEU A 140 12.06 12.06 1.27
N SER A 141 11.53 11.02 0.63
CA SER A 141 10.25 11.04 -0.08
C SER A 141 9.23 10.31 0.78
N LEU A 142 8.14 11.01 1.12
CA LEU A 142 7.08 10.51 1.98
C LEU A 142 5.74 10.65 1.30
N ASP A 143 4.99 9.55 1.23
CA ASP A 143 3.57 9.52 0.93
C ASP A 143 2.88 8.49 1.85
N PHE A 144 1.56 8.31 1.71
CA PHE A 144 0.81 7.35 2.52
C PHE A 144 1.15 5.87 2.24
N LYS A 145 1.88 5.56 1.17
CA LYS A 145 2.26 4.18 0.80
C LYS A 145 3.73 3.89 1.03
N SER A 146 4.56 4.92 1.12
CA SER A 146 6.00 4.77 1.04
C SER A 146 6.77 5.77 1.90
N TYR A 147 7.78 5.21 2.55
CA TYR A 147 8.85 5.92 3.21
C TYR A 147 10.13 5.60 2.46
N ARG A 148 10.65 6.53 1.66
CA ARG A 148 11.82 6.29 0.80
C ARG A 148 12.95 7.24 1.13
N THR A 149 14.08 6.67 1.51
CA THR A 149 15.37 7.37 1.49
C THR A 149 16.27 6.65 0.48
N PRO A 150 17.38 7.27 0.02
CA PRO A 150 18.26 6.67 -0.97
C PRO A 150 18.81 5.29 -0.60
N PHE A 151 18.97 4.99 0.69
CA PHE A 151 19.57 3.73 1.18
C PHE A 151 18.66 3.02 2.19
N SER A 152 17.38 3.39 2.24
CA SER A 152 16.42 2.78 3.17
C SER A 152 16.37 1.28 2.96
N LEU A 153 16.28 0.54 4.06
CA LEU A 153 16.10 -0.91 4.07
C LEU A 153 17.25 -1.74 3.50
N LEU A 154 18.43 -1.17 3.17
CA LEU A 154 19.54 -1.99 2.66
C LEU A 154 20.15 -2.91 3.74
N ASN A 155 20.29 -2.40 4.97
CA ASN A 155 20.82 -3.11 6.13
C ASN A 155 20.41 -2.38 7.41
N LEU A 156 20.69 -2.98 8.57
CA LEU A 156 20.31 -2.41 9.86
C LEU A 156 20.98 -1.07 10.18
N ASP A 157 22.23 -0.87 9.76
CA ASP A 157 22.94 0.40 10.01
C ASP A 157 22.28 1.58 9.30
N GLU A 158 21.84 1.38 8.06
CA GLU A 158 21.10 2.40 7.31
C GLU A 158 19.70 2.61 7.89
N ILE A 159 19.02 1.55 8.34
CA ILE A 159 17.72 1.68 9.02
C ILE A 159 17.86 2.49 10.32
N GLU A 160 18.87 2.20 11.15
CA GLU A 160 19.13 2.93 12.40
C GLU A 160 19.51 4.38 12.12
N ARG A 161 20.33 4.63 11.10
CA ARG A 161 20.69 5.99 10.66
C ARG A 161 19.46 6.80 10.31
N ASP A 162 18.55 6.21 9.54
CA ASP A 162 17.32 6.88 9.11
C ASP A 162 16.29 7.02 10.24
N SER A 163 16.45 6.27 11.33
CA SER A 163 15.62 6.36 12.54
C SER A 163 15.95 7.56 13.45
N ARG A 164 17.00 8.33 13.13
CA ARG A 164 17.45 9.48 13.93
C ARG A 164 16.51 10.69 13.77
N PRO A 165 16.42 11.60 14.78
CA PRO A 165 15.50 12.74 14.75
C PRO A 165 15.66 13.68 13.53
N LYS A 166 16.87 13.75 12.96
CA LYS A 166 17.13 14.58 11.77
C LYS A 166 16.53 14.00 10.48
N ASN A 167 16.27 12.69 10.45
CA ASN A 167 15.91 11.92 9.25
C ASN A 167 14.47 11.37 9.30
N ASN A 168 13.92 11.16 10.50
CA ASN A 168 12.61 10.57 10.68
C ASN A 168 11.53 11.59 11.10
N PRO A 169 10.48 11.85 10.28
CA PRO A 169 9.35 12.68 10.65
C PRO A 169 8.51 12.14 11.81
N PHE A 170 8.52 10.84 12.05
CA PHE A 170 7.74 10.19 13.09
C PHE A 170 8.45 10.13 14.45
N PHE A 171 9.71 10.61 14.54
CA PHE A 171 10.56 10.47 15.72
C PHE A 171 9.87 10.96 17.00
N ASP A 172 9.34 12.19 16.99
CA ASP A 172 8.73 12.80 18.18
C ASP A 172 7.50 12.01 18.66
N TYR A 173 6.65 11.54 17.73
CA TYR A 173 5.51 10.70 18.07
C TYR A 173 5.96 9.33 18.63
N PHE A 174 6.99 8.71 18.04
CA PHE A 174 7.51 7.44 18.54
C PHE A 174 8.13 7.54 19.94
N GLU A 175 8.78 8.66 20.27
CA GLU A 175 9.31 8.92 21.62
C GLU A 175 8.16 9.09 22.63
N GLU A 176 7.13 9.84 22.28
CA GLU A 176 5.97 10.05 23.14
C GLU A 176 5.16 8.76 23.36
N LEU A 177 4.92 7.98 22.31
CA LEU A 177 4.25 6.68 22.41
C LEU A 177 5.06 5.73 23.32
N ALA A 178 6.39 5.68 23.16
CA ALA A 178 7.24 4.85 24.01
C ALA A 178 7.19 5.30 25.49
N GLN A 179 7.13 6.60 25.77
CA GLN A 179 6.94 7.13 27.12
C GLN A 179 5.56 6.80 27.69
N GLN A 180 4.50 6.90 26.89
CA GLN A 180 3.16 6.53 27.31
C GLN A 180 3.09 5.04 27.66
N LEU A 181 3.65 4.17 26.82
CA LEU A 181 3.68 2.73 27.06
C LEU A 181 4.56 2.36 28.27
N LYS A 182 5.60 3.14 28.58
CA LYS A 182 6.35 3.00 29.83
C LYS A 182 5.48 3.20 31.07
N ASN A 183 4.48 4.07 31.00
CA ASN A 183 3.57 4.34 32.11
C ASN A 183 2.47 3.26 32.22
N THR A 184 2.01 2.71 31.10
CA THR A 184 1.00 1.63 31.10
C THR A 184 1.58 0.25 31.37
N LYS A 185 2.90 0.05 31.18
CA LYS A 185 3.65 -1.17 31.46
C LYS A 185 3.04 -2.42 30.81
N PRO A 186 2.99 -2.50 29.46
CA PRO A 186 2.51 -3.70 28.78
C PRO A 186 3.43 -4.89 29.08
N ASP A 187 2.86 -6.08 29.10
CA ASP A 187 3.62 -7.33 29.27
C ASP A 187 4.32 -7.76 27.97
N LEU A 188 3.78 -7.37 26.81
CA LEU A 188 4.32 -7.65 25.49
C LEU A 188 3.87 -6.56 24.50
N ILE A 189 4.75 -6.21 23.57
CA ILE A 189 4.45 -5.30 22.47
C ILE A 189 4.63 -6.05 21.13
N GLY A 190 3.59 -6.06 20.30
CA GLY A 190 3.63 -6.59 18.95
C GLY A 190 3.49 -5.48 17.91
N ILE A 191 4.33 -5.49 16.88
CA ILE A 191 4.20 -4.58 15.73
C ILE A 191 3.78 -5.38 14.48
N SER A 192 2.63 -5.02 13.90
CA SER A 192 2.13 -5.65 12.68
C SER A 192 2.58 -4.87 11.44
N ILE A 193 3.56 -5.42 10.71
CA ILE A 193 4.15 -4.82 9.51
C ILE A 193 3.51 -5.45 8.28
N ALA A 194 2.48 -4.80 7.74
CA ALA A 194 1.67 -5.31 6.65
C ALA A 194 2.25 -5.03 5.27
N PHE A 195 2.82 -3.84 5.08
CA PHE A 195 3.29 -3.35 3.79
C PHE A 195 4.80 -3.05 3.79
N PRO A 196 5.50 -3.23 2.65
CA PRO A 196 6.94 -2.96 2.57
C PRO A 196 7.33 -1.53 3.01
N GLY A 197 6.50 -0.54 2.69
CA GLY A 197 6.71 0.86 3.10
C GLY A 197 6.70 1.09 4.62
N GLN A 198 6.20 0.14 5.40
CA GLN A 198 6.15 0.22 6.87
C GLN A 198 7.40 -0.35 7.54
N ILE A 199 8.25 -1.09 6.83
CA ILE A 199 9.41 -1.76 7.46
C ILE A 199 10.33 -0.71 8.11
N GLN A 200 10.69 0.35 7.40
CA GLN A 200 11.62 1.36 7.91
C GLN A 200 11.05 2.10 9.14
N PRO A 201 9.82 2.64 9.12
CA PRO A 201 9.25 3.26 10.32
C PRO A 201 8.99 2.27 11.46
N ALA A 202 8.65 1.01 11.20
CA ALA A 202 8.45 -0.01 12.23
C ALA A 202 9.73 -0.30 13.01
N TYR A 203 10.87 -0.44 12.34
CA TYR A 203 12.17 -0.57 13.00
C TYR A 203 12.54 0.71 13.76
N SER A 204 12.25 1.89 13.20
CA SER A 204 12.47 3.15 13.91
C SER A 204 11.65 3.27 15.20
N LEU A 205 10.38 2.83 15.17
CA LEU A 205 9.53 2.75 16.36
C LEU A 205 10.11 1.74 17.35
N ALA A 206 10.54 0.57 16.89
CA ALA A 206 11.16 -0.44 17.73
C ALA A 206 12.44 0.06 18.44
N PHE A 207 13.29 0.82 17.76
CA PHE A 207 14.44 1.48 18.40
C PHE A 207 14.01 2.47 19.50
N SER A 208 12.94 3.23 19.29
CA SER A 208 12.36 4.08 20.34
C SER A 208 11.88 3.26 21.53
N LEU A 209 11.06 2.23 21.28
CA LEU A 209 10.53 1.34 22.32
C LEU A 209 11.67 0.71 23.14
N ARG A 210 12.77 0.28 22.50
CA ARG A 210 13.94 -0.26 23.21
C ARG A 210 14.64 0.72 24.14
N ARG A 211 14.64 2.02 23.82
CA ARG A 211 15.22 3.04 24.71
C ARG A 211 14.44 3.18 26.02
N TYR A 212 13.11 3.06 25.97
CA TYR A 212 12.23 3.28 27.14
C TYR A 212 11.80 2.01 27.85
N LEU A 213 11.72 0.89 27.13
CA LEU A 213 11.17 -0.39 27.54
C LEU A 213 12.12 -1.57 27.18
N PRO A 214 13.41 -1.53 27.59
CA PRO A 214 14.40 -2.53 27.14
C PRO A 214 14.09 -3.96 27.62
N SER A 215 13.33 -4.13 28.69
CA SER A 215 13.01 -5.44 29.28
C SER A 215 11.72 -6.06 28.76
N ILE A 216 10.84 -5.28 28.11
CA ILE A 216 9.55 -5.76 27.62
C ILE A 216 9.77 -6.55 26.33
N PRO A 217 9.23 -7.78 26.21
CA PRO A 217 9.23 -8.52 24.96
C PRO A 217 8.63 -7.70 23.81
N LEU A 218 9.44 -7.49 22.77
CA LEU A 218 9.06 -6.74 21.58
C LEU A 218 9.17 -7.67 20.37
N ILE A 219 8.02 -7.96 19.76
CA ILE A 219 7.92 -8.85 18.60
C ILE A 219 7.37 -8.10 17.40
N ALA A 220 7.63 -8.62 16.21
CA ALA A 220 7.00 -8.15 14.98
C ALA A 220 6.39 -9.29 14.17
N GLY A 221 5.43 -8.97 13.33
CA GLY A 221 4.80 -9.93 12.42
C GLY A 221 4.22 -9.21 11.21
N GLY A 222 3.43 -9.94 10.43
CA GLY A 222 2.68 -9.38 9.29
C GLY A 222 3.25 -9.77 7.92
N PRO A 223 2.45 -9.59 6.85
CA PRO A 223 2.81 -10.00 5.49
C PRO A 223 4.16 -9.47 4.99
N ALA A 224 4.44 -8.18 5.12
CA ALA A 224 5.69 -7.61 4.61
C ALA A 224 6.91 -8.13 5.35
N LEU A 225 6.83 -8.30 6.68
CA LEU A 225 7.92 -8.90 7.45
C LEU A 225 8.11 -10.37 7.10
N THR A 226 7.01 -11.11 6.91
CA THR A 226 7.06 -12.52 6.48
C THR A 226 7.79 -12.63 5.14
N GLN A 227 7.38 -11.85 4.13
CA GLN A 227 8.00 -11.89 2.81
C GLN A 227 9.46 -11.42 2.82
N LEU A 228 9.81 -10.46 3.67
CA LEU A 228 11.18 -10.03 3.86
C LEU A 228 12.05 -11.17 4.40
N LEU A 229 11.60 -11.90 5.43
CA LEU A 229 12.41 -12.91 6.10
C LEU A 229 12.49 -14.23 5.31
N LEU A 230 11.43 -14.61 4.60
CA LEU A 230 11.40 -15.86 3.81
C LEU A 230 12.43 -15.91 2.68
N ARG A 231 12.88 -14.76 2.17
CA ARG A 231 13.92 -14.67 1.12
C ARG A 231 15.35 -14.64 1.65
N LEU A 232 15.52 -14.65 2.97
CA LEU A 232 16.82 -14.59 3.64
C LEU A 232 17.22 -15.98 4.17
N GLU A 233 18.53 -16.24 4.23
CA GLU A 233 19.06 -17.45 4.87
C GLU A 233 18.82 -17.40 6.39
N GLN A 234 18.76 -18.56 7.06
CA GLN A 234 18.47 -18.62 8.51
C GLN A 234 19.43 -17.77 9.37
N SER A 235 20.72 -17.73 9.03
CA SER A 235 21.69 -16.90 9.73
C SER A 235 21.41 -15.41 9.56
N GLN A 236 20.97 -15.00 8.35
CA GLN A 236 20.60 -13.62 8.02
C GLN A 236 19.29 -13.22 8.69
N GLN A 237 18.29 -14.10 8.74
CA GLN A 237 17.01 -13.84 9.41
C GLN A 237 17.23 -13.40 10.86
N ARG A 238 18.12 -14.08 11.60
CA ARG A 238 18.42 -13.73 12.98
C ARG A 238 19.13 -12.39 13.11
N SER A 239 20.10 -12.09 12.26
CA SER A 239 20.77 -10.78 12.28
C SER A 239 19.84 -9.65 11.88
N THR A 240 18.90 -9.89 10.97
CA THR A 240 17.94 -8.90 10.46
C THR A 240 16.88 -8.49 11.50
N LEU A 241 16.64 -9.28 12.55
CA LEU A 241 15.68 -8.93 13.61
C LEU A 241 15.98 -7.58 14.28
N GLY A 242 17.24 -7.14 14.32
CA GLY A 242 17.63 -5.85 14.87
C GLY A 242 17.05 -5.59 16.27
N PRO A 243 16.14 -4.61 16.45
CA PRO A 243 15.56 -4.30 17.76
C PRO A 243 14.52 -5.32 18.25
N PHE A 244 14.09 -6.30 17.47
CA PHE A 244 13.04 -7.27 17.86
C PHE A 244 13.62 -8.48 18.60
N ASP A 245 12.92 -8.96 19.64
CA ASP A 245 13.26 -10.22 20.31
C ASP A 245 12.90 -11.42 19.43
N ALA A 246 11.75 -11.34 18.76
CA ALA A 246 11.25 -12.38 17.86
C ALA A 246 10.43 -11.80 16.69
N ALA A 247 10.33 -12.58 15.61
CA ALA A 247 9.42 -12.32 14.51
C ALA A 247 8.48 -13.50 14.30
N VAL A 248 7.19 -13.22 14.09
CA VAL A 248 6.17 -14.20 13.72
C VAL A 248 6.03 -14.19 12.20
N LEU A 249 6.38 -15.32 11.57
CA LEU A 249 6.09 -15.56 10.16
C LEU A 249 4.70 -16.17 10.02
N PHE A 250 4.05 -15.90 8.88
CA PHE A 250 2.73 -16.44 8.56
C PHE A 250 1.60 -15.89 9.45
N GLU A 251 0.55 -16.66 9.70
CA GLU A 251 -0.66 -16.20 10.39
C GLU A 251 -0.40 -16.11 11.90
N GLY A 252 -0.71 -14.96 12.48
CA GLY A 252 -0.21 -14.56 13.80
C GLY A 252 -1.11 -14.95 14.97
N GLU A 253 -2.37 -15.31 14.74
CA GLU A 253 -3.40 -15.51 15.76
C GLU A 253 -2.97 -16.54 16.81
N THR A 254 -2.81 -17.80 16.38
CA THR A 254 -2.43 -18.91 17.27
C THR A 254 -0.99 -18.75 17.80
N ALA A 255 -0.08 -18.23 16.98
CA ALA A 255 1.31 -18.00 17.38
C ALA A 255 1.41 -16.98 18.52
N LEU A 256 0.69 -15.88 18.42
CA LEU A 256 0.67 -14.82 19.43
C LEU A 256 0.09 -15.33 20.75
N LEU A 257 -1.00 -16.11 20.69
CA LEU A 257 -1.56 -16.74 21.89
C LEU A 257 -0.57 -17.70 22.56
N ASN A 258 0.18 -18.48 21.77
CA ASN A 258 1.19 -19.39 22.30
C ASN A 258 2.37 -18.62 22.92
N ILE A 259 2.82 -17.52 22.30
CA ILE A 259 3.84 -16.62 22.85
C ILE A 259 3.38 -16.06 24.20
N ILE A 260 2.13 -15.60 24.29
CA ILE A 260 1.57 -15.05 25.52
C ILE A 260 1.53 -16.11 26.63
N ARG A 261 1.10 -17.33 26.32
CA ARG A 261 1.10 -18.46 27.28
C ARG A 261 2.51 -18.84 27.73
N ALA A 262 3.47 -18.87 26.81
CA ALA A 262 4.87 -19.12 27.15
C ALA A 262 5.44 -18.04 28.07
N LEU A 263 5.08 -16.78 27.81
CA LEU A 263 5.48 -15.64 28.65
C LEU A 263 4.88 -15.72 30.05
N GLN A 264 3.63 -16.18 30.21
CA GLN A 264 3.03 -16.49 31.52
C GLN A 264 3.81 -17.58 32.28
N ALA A 265 4.39 -18.53 31.56
CA ALA A 265 5.25 -19.57 32.11
C ALA A 265 6.71 -19.12 32.32
N GLY A 266 7.02 -17.82 32.14
CA GLY A 266 8.35 -17.26 32.34
C GLY A 266 9.32 -17.43 31.16
N GLN A 267 8.82 -17.86 29.99
CA GLN A 267 9.63 -18.04 28.78
C GLN A 267 9.51 -16.82 27.86
N LYS A 268 10.64 -16.18 27.53
CA LYS A 268 10.66 -15.04 26.61
C LYS A 268 10.64 -15.50 25.16
N PRO A 269 9.91 -14.82 24.26
CA PRO A 269 9.97 -15.12 22.83
C PRO A 269 11.35 -14.72 22.28
N THR A 270 11.96 -15.58 21.47
CA THR A 270 13.24 -15.30 20.83
C THR A 270 13.31 -15.87 19.42
N GLY A 271 13.87 -15.13 18.47
CA GLY A 271 14.17 -15.62 17.13
C GLY A 271 12.95 -15.69 16.20
N ILE A 272 13.00 -16.60 15.23
CA ILE A 272 11.92 -16.77 14.24
C ILE A 272 10.90 -17.76 14.77
N ILE A 273 9.64 -17.34 14.83
CA ILE A 273 8.51 -18.14 15.26
C ILE A 273 7.60 -18.33 14.05
N HIS A 274 7.33 -19.60 13.72
CA HIS A 274 6.43 -19.93 12.61
C HIS A 274 5.00 -19.99 13.14
N GLY A 275 4.16 -19.11 12.64
CA GLY A 275 2.72 -19.21 12.79
C GLY A 275 2.12 -20.33 11.94
N THR A 276 0.82 -20.55 12.11
CA THR A 276 0.11 -21.55 11.32
C THR A 276 0.07 -21.07 9.86
N HIS A 277 0.35 -21.98 8.92
CA HIS A 277 0.18 -21.68 7.49
C HIS A 277 -1.29 -21.65 7.06
N VAL A 278 -2.13 -22.37 7.82
CA VAL A 278 -3.55 -22.58 7.56
C VAL A 278 -4.35 -22.49 8.86
N GLN A 279 -4.78 -21.28 9.21
CA GLN A 279 -5.83 -21.03 10.19
C GLN A 279 -7.20 -21.36 9.59
N ASP A 280 -8.05 -22.02 10.37
CA ASP A 280 -9.46 -22.23 10.03
C ASP A 280 -10.25 -20.95 10.30
N LEU A 281 -10.68 -20.29 9.23
CA LEU A 281 -11.39 -19.01 9.32
C LEU A 281 -12.76 -19.13 9.98
N ALA A 282 -13.38 -20.32 9.96
CA ALA A 282 -14.66 -20.57 10.62
C ALA A 282 -14.55 -20.51 12.15
N THR A 283 -13.34 -20.64 12.70
CA THR A 283 -13.08 -20.58 14.15
C THR A 283 -12.68 -19.19 14.64
N LEU A 284 -12.35 -18.28 13.73
CA LEU A 284 -11.89 -16.95 14.08
C LEU A 284 -13.07 -16.03 14.44
N PRO A 285 -13.01 -15.27 15.53
CA PRO A 285 -14.07 -14.31 15.85
C PRO A 285 -14.09 -13.13 14.86
N ALA A 286 -15.10 -12.27 14.98
CA ALA A 286 -15.11 -10.97 14.32
C ALA A 286 -13.87 -10.13 14.72
N PRO A 287 -13.34 -9.31 13.81
CA PRO A 287 -12.30 -8.34 14.17
C PRO A 287 -12.83 -7.32 15.19
N ASP A 288 -11.97 -6.87 16.09
CA ASP A 288 -12.32 -5.88 17.13
C ASP A 288 -11.65 -4.54 16.85
N PHE A 289 -12.44 -3.52 16.48
CA PHE A 289 -11.94 -2.17 16.22
C PHE A 289 -11.99 -1.26 17.47
N ASP A 290 -12.35 -1.79 18.64
CA ASP A 290 -12.38 -0.99 19.88
C ASP A 290 -11.02 -0.42 20.23
N GLY A 291 -11.03 0.80 20.79
CA GLY A 291 -9.81 1.51 21.16
C GLY A 291 -9.09 2.19 20.00
N LEU A 292 -9.40 1.85 18.74
CA LEU A 292 -8.84 2.54 17.58
C LEU A 292 -9.47 3.94 17.41
N PRO A 293 -8.69 4.96 17.02
CA PRO A 293 -9.19 6.33 16.87
C PRO A 293 -9.92 6.52 15.52
N LEU A 294 -11.04 5.83 15.32
CA LEU A 294 -11.78 5.81 14.04
C LEU A 294 -12.16 7.21 13.52
N ALA A 295 -12.39 8.19 14.40
CA ALA A 295 -12.70 9.57 14.03
C ALA A 295 -11.50 10.37 13.47
N LYS A 296 -10.26 9.88 13.60
CA LYS A 296 -9.06 10.55 13.05
C LYS A 296 -8.85 10.26 11.56
N TYR A 297 -9.39 9.14 11.06
CA TYR A 297 -9.29 8.75 9.66
C TYR A 297 -9.87 9.83 8.76
N LEU A 298 -9.24 10.03 7.61
CA LEU A 298 -9.57 11.08 6.67
C LEU A 298 -10.80 10.75 5.83
N SER A 299 -11.88 10.26 6.45
CA SER A 299 -13.10 9.80 5.79
C SER A 299 -14.35 10.31 6.54
N PRO A 300 -15.45 10.68 5.83
CA PRO A 300 -16.72 11.11 6.43
C PRO A 300 -17.36 10.07 7.35
N ILE A 301 -17.21 8.79 6.99
CA ILE A 301 -17.75 7.65 7.73
C ILE A 301 -16.74 6.51 7.69
N PRO A 302 -16.73 5.61 8.70
CA PRO A 302 -15.85 4.45 8.66
C PRO A 302 -16.20 3.52 7.50
N VAL A 303 -15.20 3.23 6.67
CA VAL A 303 -15.19 2.08 5.76
C VAL A 303 -14.30 1.02 6.41
N LEU A 304 -14.88 -0.07 6.87
CA LEU A 304 -14.13 -1.07 7.64
C LEU A 304 -13.65 -2.21 6.74
N PRO A 305 -12.39 -2.66 6.88
CA PRO A 305 -11.94 -3.86 6.20
C PRO A 305 -12.50 -5.11 6.89
N TYR A 306 -12.63 -6.21 6.14
CA TYR A 306 -12.97 -7.52 6.69
C TYR A 306 -12.36 -8.65 5.85
N ASP A 307 -11.86 -9.72 6.48
CA ASP A 307 -11.21 -10.84 5.79
C ASP A 307 -12.19 -12.01 5.56
N THR A 308 -12.97 -11.94 4.47
CA THR A 308 -13.92 -13.02 4.12
C THR A 308 -13.23 -14.32 3.74
N THR A 309 -12.04 -14.21 3.15
CA THR A 309 -11.25 -15.32 2.62
C THR A 309 -9.77 -15.06 2.82
N ARG A 310 -8.95 -16.11 2.71
CA ARG A 310 -7.48 -16.02 2.65
C ARG A 310 -6.94 -16.95 1.58
N GLY A 311 -5.90 -16.52 0.86
CA GLY A 311 -5.32 -17.30 -0.24
C GLY A 311 -6.14 -17.24 -1.52
N CYS A 312 -5.68 -17.91 -2.57
CA CYS A 312 -6.28 -17.85 -3.90
C CYS A 312 -6.60 -19.24 -4.43
N TYR A 313 -7.85 -19.47 -4.84
CA TYR A 313 -8.28 -20.78 -5.37
C TYR A 313 -7.65 -21.10 -6.74
N TRP A 314 -7.21 -20.08 -7.47
CA TRP A 314 -6.47 -20.27 -8.71
C TRP A 314 -5.00 -20.60 -8.45
N GLY A 315 -4.31 -19.79 -7.64
CA GLY A 315 -2.96 -20.06 -7.10
C GLY A 315 -1.84 -20.31 -8.12
N LYS A 316 -2.09 -20.09 -9.42
CA LYS A 316 -1.19 -20.51 -10.52
C LYS A 316 -0.61 -19.36 -11.34
N CYS A 317 -1.03 -18.12 -11.07
CA CYS A 317 -0.49 -16.94 -11.76
C CYS A 317 1.03 -16.86 -11.58
N ALA A 318 1.77 -16.78 -12.68
CA ALA A 318 3.22 -16.90 -12.69
C ALA A 318 3.93 -15.78 -11.92
N PHE A 319 3.34 -14.58 -11.90
CA PHE A 319 3.88 -13.42 -11.20
C PHE A 319 3.54 -13.37 -9.72
N CYS A 320 2.48 -14.07 -9.29
CA CYS A 320 1.98 -13.94 -7.92
C CYS A 320 2.95 -14.55 -6.91
N HIS A 321 3.23 -13.76 -5.88
CA HIS A 321 3.83 -14.22 -4.64
C HIS A 321 3.16 -13.47 -3.49
N TYR A 322 2.05 -14.01 -2.98
CA TYR A 322 1.20 -13.33 -2.00
C TYR A 322 0.57 -14.33 -1.02
N GLY A 323 0.11 -13.87 0.13
CA GLY A 323 -0.62 -14.70 1.09
C GLY A 323 0.30 -15.61 1.90
N LEU A 324 1.18 -15.04 2.72
CA LEU A 324 1.87 -15.74 3.82
C LEU A 324 2.34 -17.17 3.45
N CYS A 325 3.05 -17.30 2.34
CA CYS A 325 3.57 -18.57 1.84
C CYS A 325 4.97 -18.40 1.26
N GLU A 326 5.72 -19.49 1.23
CA GLU A 326 7.10 -19.50 0.71
C GLU A 326 7.15 -19.29 -0.81
N GLN A 327 6.18 -19.85 -1.53
CA GLN A 327 6.18 -19.89 -2.99
C GLN A 327 4.74 -19.79 -3.51
N GLY A 328 4.53 -18.94 -4.53
CA GLY A 328 3.20 -18.78 -5.14
C GLY A 328 2.18 -18.09 -4.23
N THR A 329 1.02 -18.70 -4.03
CA THR A 329 -0.07 -18.10 -3.24
C THR A 329 -0.58 -19.07 -2.17
N ALA A 330 -0.99 -18.54 -1.00
CA ALA A 330 -1.57 -19.35 0.07
C ALA A 330 -2.77 -20.19 -0.41
N PRO A 331 -3.00 -21.36 0.23
CA PRO A 331 -4.23 -22.13 0.05
C PRO A 331 -5.49 -21.32 0.34
N TYR A 332 -6.47 -21.43 -0.55
CA TYR A 332 -7.77 -20.76 -0.44
C TYR A 332 -8.61 -21.32 0.69
N ARG A 333 -9.14 -20.40 1.51
CA ARG A 333 -10.05 -20.66 2.63
C ARG A 333 -11.09 -19.55 2.70
N GLU A 334 -12.28 -19.87 3.15
CA GLU A 334 -13.38 -18.92 3.28
C GLU A 334 -14.06 -19.03 4.65
N ARG A 335 -14.55 -17.90 5.15
CA ARG A 335 -15.48 -17.88 6.28
C ARG A 335 -16.87 -18.31 5.81
N PRO A 336 -17.65 -19.05 6.63
CA PRO A 336 -19.06 -19.30 6.36
C PRO A 336 -19.85 -18.00 6.15
N ALA A 337 -20.71 -17.95 5.14
CA ALA A 337 -21.45 -16.73 4.79
C ALA A 337 -22.38 -16.23 5.90
N GLU A 338 -22.91 -17.14 6.73
CA GLU A 338 -23.69 -16.83 7.94
C GLU A 338 -22.84 -16.08 8.98
N GLN A 339 -21.60 -16.55 9.20
CA GLN A 339 -20.67 -15.90 10.10
C GLN A 339 -20.29 -14.51 9.58
N ILE A 340 -19.97 -14.40 8.28
CA ILE A 340 -19.67 -13.11 7.66
C ILE A 340 -20.81 -12.12 7.92
N LEU A 341 -22.06 -12.50 7.62
CA LEU A 341 -23.20 -11.62 7.85
C LEU A 341 -23.34 -11.20 9.33
N SER A 342 -23.17 -12.13 10.28
CA SER A 342 -23.23 -11.87 11.71
C SER A 342 -22.14 -10.89 12.18
N ASP A 343 -20.93 -11.06 11.67
CA ASP A 343 -19.80 -10.18 11.98
C ASP A 343 -20.04 -8.77 11.43
N LEU A 344 -20.47 -8.65 10.17
CA LEU A 344 -20.79 -7.36 9.55
C LEU A 344 -21.92 -6.64 10.30
N GLN A 345 -22.97 -7.37 10.73
CA GLN A 345 -24.04 -6.83 11.58
C GLN A 345 -23.50 -6.23 12.88
N THR A 346 -22.64 -6.97 13.57
CA THR A 346 -22.03 -6.55 14.83
C THR A 346 -21.17 -5.29 14.63
N LEU A 347 -20.33 -5.29 13.60
CA LEU A 347 -19.46 -4.15 13.26
C LEU A 347 -20.27 -2.90 12.88
N THR A 348 -21.37 -3.06 12.14
CA THR A 348 -22.28 -1.97 11.81
C THR A 348 -22.93 -1.38 13.05
N GLN A 349 -23.45 -2.22 13.95
CA GLN A 349 -24.09 -1.77 15.19
C GLN A 349 -23.10 -1.05 16.12
N LYS A 350 -21.87 -1.54 16.22
CA LYS A 350 -20.86 -1.03 17.16
C LYS A 350 -20.16 0.25 16.67
N HIS A 351 -19.90 0.34 15.36
CA HIS A 351 -19.05 1.40 14.81
C HIS A 351 -19.77 2.33 13.81
N GLY A 352 -21.07 2.13 13.56
CA GLY A 352 -21.85 2.96 12.64
C GLY A 352 -21.40 2.84 11.18
N CYS A 353 -20.63 1.79 10.83
CA CYS A 353 -20.17 1.56 9.48
C CYS A 353 -21.25 0.85 8.64
N ARG A 354 -21.36 1.21 7.36
CA ARG A 354 -22.29 0.57 6.40
C ARG A 354 -21.61 0.08 5.12
N ILE A 355 -20.36 0.47 4.91
CA ILE A 355 -19.55 0.09 3.76
C ILE A 355 -18.35 -0.71 4.26
N PHE A 356 -18.13 -1.87 3.63
CA PHE A 356 -17.02 -2.74 3.92
C PHE A 356 -16.13 -2.95 2.69
N TYR A 357 -14.83 -3.04 2.89
CA TYR A 357 -13.92 -3.53 1.87
C TYR A 357 -13.39 -4.90 2.29
N PHE A 358 -13.67 -5.93 1.50
CA PHE A 358 -13.18 -7.27 1.80
C PHE A 358 -11.74 -7.40 1.32
N SER A 359 -10.81 -7.27 2.27
CA SER A 359 -9.37 -7.18 2.01
C SER A 359 -8.76 -8.58 2.00
N GLN A 360 -8.59 -9.15 0.80
CA GLN A 360 -8.19 -10.54 0.60
C GLN A 360 -7.68 -10.77 -0.84
N ASP A 361 -7.07 -11.93 -1.11
CA ASP A 361 -6.46 -12.27 -2.41
C ASP A 361 -7.44 -12.30 -3.61
N THR A 362 -8.53 -13.05 -3.49
CA THR A 362 -9.63 -13.13 -4.45
C THR A 362 -10.86 -13.84 -3.87
N MET A 363 -12.08 -13.33 -4.17
CA MET A 363 -13.32 -14.01 -3.76
C MET A 363 -13.83 -14.94 -4.86
N THR A 364 -14.43 -16.07 -4.49
CA THR A 364 -15.15 -16.90 -5.47
C THR A 364 -16.53 -16.31 -5.80
N PRO A 365 -17.02 -16.46 -7.04
CA PRO A 365 -18.40 -16.07 -7.38
C PRO A 365 -19.45 -16.79 -6.52
N LYS A 366 -19.17 -18.03 -6.08
CA LYS A 366 -20.06 -18.82 -5.22
C LYS A 366 -20.27 -18.18 -3.84
N LEU A 367 -19.18 -17.78 -3.18
CA LEU A 367 -19.26 -17.10 -1.89
C LEU A 367 -19.93 -15.74 -2.03
N ALA A 368 -19.50 -14.96 -3.03
CA ALA A 368 -20.06 -13.64 -3.34
C ALA A 368 -21.59 -13.70 -3.50
N LYS A 369 -22.08 -14.65 -4.31
CA LYS A 369 -23.51 -14.89 -4.53
C LYS A 369 -24.25 -15.27 -3.23
N THR A 370 -23.68 -16.20 -2.45
CA THR A 370 -24.29 -16.67 -1.21
C THR A 370 -24.42 -15.53 -0.20
N LEU A 371 -23.35 -14.74 -0.05
CA LEU A 371 -23.32 -13.58 0.83
C LEU A 371 -24.30 -12.48 0.36
N ALA A 372 -24.32 -12.16 -0.93
CA ALA A 372 -25.24 -11.18 -1.52
C ALA A 372 -26.71 -11.51 -1.23
N ARG A 373 -27.11 -12.79 -1.43
CA ARG A 373 -28.46 -13.26 -1.11
C ARG A 373 -28.79 -13.11 0.39
N LYS A 374 -27.83 -13.42 1.26
CA LYS A 374 -28.00 -13.31 2.71
C LYS A 374 -28.16 -11.85 3.15
N ILE A 375 -27.29 -10.95 2.68
CA ILE A 375 -27.39 -9.52 2.95
C ILE A 375 -28.76 -9.00 2.49
N LYS A 376 -29.16 -9.31 1.26
CA LYS A 376 -30.49 -8.93 0.74
C LYS A 376 -31.63 -9.44 1.65
N SER A 377 -31.57 -10.71 2.06
CA SER A 377 -32.62 -11.31 2.91
C SER A 377 -32.65 -10.75 4.34
N SER A 378 -31.53 -10.22 4.83
CA SER A 378 -31.44 -9.61 6.16
C SER A 378 -32.09 -8.23 6.25
N GLY A 379 -32.35 -7.58 5.11
CA GLY A 379 -32.89 -6.21 5.05
C GLY A 379 -31.90 -5.12 5.44
N LEU A 380 -30.63 -5.45 5.69
CA LEU A 380 -29.60 -4.47 6.03
C LEU A 380 -29.15 -3.72 4.77
N ALA A 381 -28.98 -2.41 4.90
CA ALA A 381 -28.39 -1.56 3.87
C ALA A 381 -26.85 -1.65 3.86
N LEU A 382 -26.30 -2.87 3.90
CA LEU A 382 -24.87 -3.10 3.83
C LEU A 382 -24.39 -2.97 2.39
N ARG A 383 -23.25 -2.29 2.22
CA ARG A 383 -22.55 -2.19 0.95
C ARG A 383 -21.15 -2.75 1.07
N TRP A 384 -20.64 -3.37 0.01
CA TRP A 384 -19.30 -3.94 0.05
C TRP A 384 -18.61 -3.97 -1.31
N ALA A 385 -17.28 -4.01 -1.27
CA ALA A 385 -16.42 -4.19 -2.44
C ALA A 385 -15.31 -5.18 -2.13
N THR A 386 -14.70 -5.77 -3.16
CA THR A 386 -13.63 -6.77 -3.02
C THR A 386 -12.88 -6.93 -4.32
N ASP A 387 -11.76 -7.65 -4.23
CA ASP A 387 -11.01 -8.12 -5.39
C ASP A 387 -11.53 -9.49 -5.84
N MET A 388 -11.66 -9.68 -7.16
CA MET A 388 -12.10 -10.93 -7.77
C MET A 388 -11.33 -11.23 -9.06
N ARG A 389 -11.20 -12.51 -9.39
CA ARG A 389 -10.80 -12.91 -10.73
C ARG A 389 -12.01 -12.72 -11.66
N PRO A 390 -11.82 -12.26 -12.91
CA PRO A 390 -12.84 -12.46 -13.93
C PRO A 390 -13.17 -13.96 -14.04
N GLU A 391 -14.44 -14.32 -14.16
CA GLU A 391 -14.87 -15.71 -14.22
C GLU A 391 -16.06 -15.85 -15.18
N PRO A 392 -16.15 -16.95 -15.96
CA PRO A 392 -17.32 -17.25 -16.78
C PRO A 392 -18.63 -17.36 -15.96
N GLY A 393 -18.52 -17.66 -14.66
CA GLY A 393 -19.66 -17.73 -13.75
C GLY A 393 -20.31 -16.39 -13.40
N LEU A 394 -19.73 -15.26 -13.83
CA LEU A 394 -20.33 -13.93 -13.70
C LEU A 394 -21.36 -13.68 -14.82
N THR A 395 -22.43 -14.49 -14.81
CA THR A 395 -23.57 -14.33 -15.74
C THR A 395 -24.42 -13.12 -15.36
N PRO A 396 -25.27 -12.59 -16.27
CA PRO A 396 -26.14 -11.46 -15.98
C PRO A 396 -27.00 -11.65 -14.72
N GLU A 397 -27.52 -12.85 -14.50
CA GLU A 397 -28.35 -13.17 -13.33
C GLU A 397 -27.55 -13.12 -12.03
N ILE A 398 -26.32 -13.66 -12.04
CA ILE A 398 -25.42 -13.61 -10.88
C ILE A 398 -25.04 -12.16 -10.59
N CYS A 399 -24.67 -11.37 -11.60
CA CYS A 399 -24.32 -9.96 -11.42
C CYS A 399 -25.48 -9.14 -10.85
N GLN A 400 -26.72 -9.41 -11.28
CA GLN A 400 -27.93 -8.80 -10.71
C GLN A 400 -28.14 -9.18 -9.24
N GLU A 401 -27.94 -10.46 -8.87
CA GLU A 401 -28.00 -10.88 -7.47
C GLU A 401 -26.92 -10.21 -6.61
N LEU A 402 -25.69 -10.05 -7.14
CA LEU A 402 -24.61 -9.35 -6.47
C LEU A 402 -24.97 -7.88 -6.20
N SER A 403 -25.47 -7.18 -7.22
CA SER A 403 -25.92 -5.78 -7.11
C SER A 403 -26.99 -5.62 -6.02
N GLN A 404 -28.02 -6.48 -6.04
CA GLN A 404 -29.09 -6.49 -5.04
C GLN A 404 -28.61 -6.86 -3.63
N GLY A 405 -27.46 -7.52 -3.50
CA GLY A 405 -26.81 -7.86 -2.24
C GLY A 405 -25.80 -6.81 -1.75
N GLY A 406 -25.80 -5.62 -2.35
CA GLY A 406 -25.02 -4.48 -1.88
C GLY A 406 -23.62 -4.33 -2.48
N VAL A 407 -23.25 -5.12 -3.48
CA VAL A 407 -21.95 -4.96 -4.15
C VAL A 407 -21.85 -3.57 -4.78
N LEU A 408 -20.88 -2.78 -4.34
CA LEU A 408 -20.54 -1.47 -4.90
C LEU A 408 -19.59 -1.61 -6.08
N SER A 409 -18.51 -2.35 -5.86
CA SER A 409 -17.41 -2.44 -6.81
C SER A 409 -16.72 -3.80 -6.74
N LEU A 410 -16.19 -4.25 -7.87
CA LEU A 410 -15.28 -5.38 -7.96
C LEU A 410 -14.02 -4.98 -8.71
N ALA A 411 -12.86 -5.12 -8.05
CA ALA A 411 -11.56 -5.00 -8.68
C ALA A 411 -11.16 -6.32 -9.34
N LEU A 412 -11.06 -6.29 -10.66
CA LEU A 412 -10.81 -7.46 -11.49
C LEU A 412 -9.35 -7.49 -11.94
N GLY A 413 -8.63 -8.54 -11.54
CA GLY A 413 -7.31 -8.83 -12.10
C GLY A 413 -7.43 -9.28 -13.56
N VAL A 414 -7.35 -8.33 -14.49
CA VAL A 414 -7.39 -8.57 -15.95
C VAL A 414 -6.00 -8.91 -16.47
N GLU A 415 -4.98 -8.26 -15.92
CA GLU A 415 -3.55 -8.37 -16.22
C GLU A 415 -3.14 -7.91 -17.62
N SER A 416 -3.74 -8.47 -18.67
CA SER A 416 -3.36 -8.21 -20.07
C SER A 416 -4.51 -8.41 -21.04
N GLY A 417 -4.52 -7.61 -22.12
CA GLY A 417 -5.42 -7.79 -23.26
C GLY A 417 -4.88 -8.71 -24.36
N ALA A 418 -3.76 -9.41 -24.11
CA ALA A 418 -3.14 -10.31 -25.06
C ALA A 418 -3.20 -11.77 -24.58
N GLU A 419 -3.83 -12.65 -25.36
CA GLU A 419 -4.00 -14.07 -24.99
C GLU A 419 -2.68 -14.80 -24.73
N ARG A 420 -1.62 -14.52 -25.50
CA ARG A 420 -0.30 -15.12 -25.27
C ARG A 420 0.25 -14.73 -23.90
N VAL A 421 0.14 -13.46 -23.50
CA VAL A 421 0.62 -12.97 -22.21
C VAL A 421 -0.21 -13.55 -21.07
N LEU A 422 -1.53 -13.62 -21.21
CA LEU A 422 -2.41 -14.32 -20.26
C LEU A 422 -2.05 -15.81 -20.12
N GLY A 423 -1.66 -16.45 -21.22
CA GLY A 423 -1.15 -17.81 -21.25
C GLY A 423 0.19 -17.97 -20.51
N LEU A 424 1.14 -17.05 -20.73
CA LEU A 424 2.41 -17.02 -20.00
C LEU A 424 2.22 -16.79 -18.49
N ILE A 425 1.36 -15.84 -18.13
CA ILE A 425 0.94 -15.59 -16.76
C ILE A 425 0.25 -16.83 -16.17
N ASN A 426 -0.31 -17.71 -17.00
CA ASN A 426 -1.19 -18.79 -16.58
C ASN A 426 -2.39 -18.23 -15.79
N LYS A 427 -3.08 -17.24 -16.35
CA LYS A 427 -4.28 -16.63 -15.76
C LYS A 427 -5.51 -17.56 -15.80
N GLY A 428 -5.46 -18.57 -16.67
CA GLY A 428 -6.48 -19.62 -16.78
C GLY A 428 -7.82 -19.16 -17.33
N ILE A 429 -7.88 -18.04 -18.05
CA ILE A 429 -9.11 -17.46 -18.59
C ILE A 429 -8.88 -16.96 -20.02
N LYS A 430 -9.94 -17.01 -20.85
CA LYS A 430 -9.93 -16.44 -22.21
C LYS A 430 -10.28 -14.96 -22.18
N LEU A 431 -9.80 -14.23 -23.19
CA LEU A 431 -10.05 -12.79 -23.29
C LEU A 431 -11.55 -12.46 -23.43
N GLU A 432 -12.30 -13.25 -24.19
CA GLU A 432 -13.74 -13.04 -24.35
C GLU A 432 -14.52 -13.24 -23.04
N GLU A 433 -14.09 -14.18 -22.18
CA GLU A 433 -14.71 -14.39 -20.86
C GLU A 433 -14.46 -13.18 -19.94
N ILE A 434 -13.29 -12.54 -20.03
CA ILE A 434 -13.01 -11.27 -19.35
C ILE A 434 -13.96 -10.18 -19.84
N ARG A 435 -14.12 -10.02 -21.16
CA ARG A 435 -15.02 -9.01 -21.76
C ARG A 435 -16.45 -9.19 -21.27
N THR A 436 -16.97 -10.42 -21.35
CA THR A 436 -18.33 -10.75 -20.91
C THR A 436 -18.53 -10.48 -19.43
N ALA A 437 -17.59 -10.87 -18.57
CA ALA A 437 -17.68 -10.62 -17.13
C ALA A 437 -17.75 -9.12 -16.81
N ILE A 438 -16.89 -8.30 -17.43
CA ILE A 438 -16.88 -6.84 -17.28
C ILE A 438 -18.23 -6.24 -17.70
N GLN A 439 -18.74 -6.64 -18.87
CA GLN A 439 -20.01 -6.13 -19.39
C GLN A 439 -21.20 -6.51 -18.50
N ASN A 440 -21.28 -7.76 -18.05
CA ASN A 440 -22.38 -8.23 -17.21
C ASN A 440 -22.41 -7.51 -15.85
N LEU A 441 -21.24 -7.27 -15.25
CA LEU A 441 -21.13 -6.52 -14.00
C LEU A 441 -21.56 -5.06 -14.18
N ALA A 442 -21.08 -4.40 -15.24
CA ALA A 442 -21.45 -3.01 -15.54
C ALA A 442 -22.95 -2.86 -15.82
N GLN A 443 -23.57 -3.81 -16.54
CA GLN A 443 -25.01 -3.84 -16.78
C GLN A 443 -25.83 -4.03 -15.50
N ALA A 444 -25.26 -4.62 -14.45
CA ALA A 444 -25.86 -4.73 -13.12
C ALA A 444 -25.58 -3.51 -12.22
N GLU A 445 -25.02 -2.43 -12.77
CA GLU A 445 -24.66 -1.19 -12.08
C GLU A 445 -23.59 -1.38 -10.98
N ILE A 446 -22.78 -2.42 -11.09
CA ILE A 446 -21.59 -2.62 -10.24
C ILE A 446 -20.42 -1.85 -10.86
N ALA A 447 -19.69 -1.10 -10.03
CA ALA A 447 -18.48 -0.41 -10.50
C ALA A 447 -17.36 -1.41 -10.80
N VAL A 448 -17.04 -1.60 -12.08
CA VAL A 448 -15.97 -2.52 -12.48
C VAL A 448 -14.64 -1.78 -12.50
N GLU A 449 -13.75 -2.18 -11.61
CA GLU A 449 -12.38 -1.70 -11.54
C GLU A 449 -11.47 -2.72 -12.23
N THR A 450 -10.61 -2.29 -13.18
CA THR A 450 -9.75 -3.22 -13.93
C THR A 450 -8.27 -3.02 -13.57
N MET A 451 -7.62 -4.12 -13.19
CA MET A 451 -6.20 -4.15 -12.89
C MET A 451 -5.44 -4.80 -14.03
N CYS A 452 -4.56 -4.02 -14.67
CA CYS A 452 -3.65 -4.47 -15.71
C CYS A 452 -2.22 -4.08 -15.35
N PHE A 453 -1.25 -4.74 -15.97
CA PHE A 453 0.14 -4.28 -15.94
C PHE A 453 0.82 -4.51 -17.28
N MET A 454 1.88 -3.74 -17.53
CA MET A 454 2.72 -3.83 -18.71
C MET A 454 4.07 -4.45 -18.35
N ASP A 455 4.84 -4.82 -19.36
CA ASP A 455 6.24 -5.24 -19.23
C ASP A 455 6.43 -6.59 -18.54
N PHE A 456 5.42 -7.46 -18.62
CA PHE A 456 5.64 -8.88 -18.37
C PHE A 456 6.76 -9.40 -19.29
N PRO A 457 7.66 -10.27 -18.81
CA PRO A 457 8.77 -10.75 -19.63
C PRO A 457 8.33 -11.26 -21.00
N THR A 458 9.03 -10.80 -22.04
CA THR A 458 8.74 -11.10 -23.47
C THR A 458 7.46 -10.47 -24.05
N GLU A 459 6.72 -9.64 -23.31
CA GLU A 459 5.55 -8.93 -23.85
C GLU A 459 5.97 -7.95 -24.95
N THR A 460 5.42 -8.11 -26.15
CA THR A 460 5.72 -7.23 -27.28
C THR A 460 4.96 -5.91 -27.18
N PHE A 461 5.45 -4.88 -27.87
CA PHE A 461 4.75 -3.59 -28.00
C PHE A 461 3.30 -3.74 -28.53
N ARG A 462 3.05 -4.68 -29.45
CA ARG A 462 1.70 -4.92 -29.99
C ARG A 462 0.76 -5.46 -28.91
N GLU A 463 1.25 -6.30 -28.01
CA GLU A 463 0.47 -6.92 -26.94
C GLU A 463 0.18 -5.93 -25.82
N ALA A 464 1.16 -5.11 -25.42
CA ALA A 464 0.92 -4.00 -24.49
C ALA A 464 -0.17 -3.04 -25.04
N ARG A 465 -0.13 -2.73 -26.34
CA ARG A 465 -1.19 -1.95 -27.01
C ARG A 465 -2.53 -2.70 -27.07
N ALA A 466 -2.55 -4.03 -27.10
CA ALA A 466 -3.78 -4.81 -27.05
C ALA A 466 -4.48 -4.64 -25.69
N THR A 467 -3.72 -4.56 -24.60
CA THR A 467 -4.25 -4.21 -23.26
C THR A 467 -4.90 -2.83 -23.26
N LEU A 468 -4.24 -1.80 -23.81
CA LEU A 468 -4.84 -0.46 -23.92
C LEU A 468 -6.10 -0.44 -24.80
N ASN A 469 -6.09 -1.20 -25.90
CA ASN A 469 -7.25 -1.33 -26.78
C ASN A 469 -8.41 -2.06 -26.11
N LEU A 470 -8.14 -3.07 -25.26
CA LEU A 470 -9.17 -3.75 -24.47
C LEU A 470 -9.89 -2.75 -23.57
N ILE A 471 -9.14 -1.99 -22.75
CA ILE A 471 -9.71 -0.99 -21.83
C ILE A 471 -10.54 0.03 -22.61
N ARG A 472 -9.99 0.59 -23.70
CA ARG A 472 -10.71 1.54 -24.56
C ARG A 472 -11.98 0.95 -25.17
N SER A 473 -11.95 -0.31 -25.60
CA SER A 473 -13.14 -0.97 -26.18
C SER A 473 -14.25 -1.25 -25.16
N LEU A 474 -13.90 -1.29 -23.88
CA LEU A 474 -14.82 -1.55 -22.76
C LEU A 474 -15.01 -0.31 -21.87
N GLN A 475 -14.65 0.88 -22.36
CA GLN A 475 -14.64 2.11 -21.59
C GLN A 475 -15.98 2.39 -20.89
N ASP A 476 -17.10 2.17 -21.58
CA ASP A 476 -18.44 2.39 -21.00
C ASP A 476 -18.83 1.34 -19.94
N SER A 477 -18.08 0.25 -19.83
CA SER A 477 -18.27 -0.83 -18.85
C SER A 477 -17.20 -0.83 -17.74
N ILE A 478 -16.24 0.10 -17.77
CA ILE A 478 -15.14 0.18 -16.81
C ILE A 478 -15.29 1.47 -15.99
N ALA A 479 -15.46 1.31 -14.68
CA ALA A 479 -15.58 2.42 -13.75
C ALA A 479 -14.22 3.10 -13.50
N LEU A 480 -13.17 2.29 -13.27
CA LEU A 480 -11.78 2.74 -13.15
C LEU A 480 -10.82 1.67 -13.69
N PHE A 481 -9.60 2.06 -14.03
CA PHE A 481 -8.53 1.12 -14.39
C PHE A 481 -7.18 1.55 -13.83
N ILE A 482 -6.28 0.58 -13.67
CA ILE A 482 -4.86 0.81 -13.43
C ILE A 482 -4.04 0.02 -14.44
N CYS A 483 -2.96 0.63 -14.92
CA CYS A 483 -1.93 0.00 -15.73
C CYS A 483 -0.60 0.13 -15.00
N GLY A 484 -0.23 -0.87 -14.20
CA GLY A 484 1.06 -0.91 -13.51
C GLY A 484 2.21 -1.37 -14.42
N THR A 485 3.41 -1.41 -13.86
CA THR A 485 4.59 -2.03 -14.49
C THR A 485 4.92 -3.32 -13.74
N PHE A 486 5.20 -4.39 -14.47
CA PHE A 486 5.61 -5.66 -13.89
C PHE A 486 6.90 -5.50 -13.06
N SER A 487 6.89 -6.09 -11.87
CA SER A 487 8.07 -6.22 -11.02
C SER A 487 8.26 -7.67 -10.62
N LEU A 488 9.50 -8.14 -10.62
CA LEU A 488 9.82 -9.53 -10.33
C LEU A 488 9.78 -9.78 -8.80
N SER A 489 8.90 -10.67 -8.36
CA SER A 489 8.74 -11.01 -6.94
C SER A 489 9.47 -12.32 -6.58
N HIS A 490 10.18 -12.36 -5.45
CA HIS A 490 11.14 -13.43 -5.08
C HIS A 490 10.59 -14.86 -5.13
N GLY A 491 9.38 -15.12 -4.62
CA GLY A 491 8.77 -16.45 -4.61
C GLY A 491 7.84 -16.74 -5.78
N SER A 492 7.76 -15.83 -6.76
CA SER A 492 6.95 -16.01 -7.96
C SER A 492 7.48 -17.16 -8.83
N ARG A 493 6.64 -17.70 -9.71
CA ARG A 493 7.09 -18.72 -10.68
C ARG A 493 8.12 -18.14 -11.66
N VAL A 494 7.96 -16.87 -12.04
CA VAL A 494 8.93 -16.17 -12.91
C VAL A 494 10.31 -16.10 -12.26
N ALA A 495 10.39 -15.81 -10.96
CA ALA A 495 11.67 -15.73 -10.25
C ALA A 495 12.35 -17.09 -10.06
N ARG A 496 11.56 -18.15 -9.85
CA ARG A 496 12.06 -19.53 -9.66
C ARG A 496 12.48 -20.20 -10.97
N TYR A 497 11.81 -19.90 -12.09
CA TYR A 497 12.06 -20.52 -13.39
C TYR A 497 12.33 -19.46 -14.47
N PRO A 498 13.31 -18.56 -14.29
CA PRO A 498 13.51 -17.39 -15.14
C PRO A 498 13.67 -17.74 -16.63
N ALA A 499 14.34 -18.85 -16.94
CA ALA A 499 14.56 -19.30 -18.31
C ALA A 499 13.27 -19.65 -19.06
N GLU A 500 12.22 -20.15 -18.38
CA GLU A 500 10.90 -20.47 -18.96
C GLU A 500 10.18 -19.19 -19.44
N TYR A 501 10.50 -18.05 -18.83
CA TYR A 501 9.89 -16.74 -19.10
C TYR A 501 10.78 -15.83 -19.94
N GLY A 502 11.80 -16.38 -20.60
CA GLY A 502 12.68 -15.61 -21.47
C GLY A 502 13.65 -14.68 -20.73
N LEU A 503 13.87 -14.88 -19.44
CA LEU A 503 14.89 -14.15 -18.67
C LEU A 503 16.25 -14.81 -18.81
N ALA A 504 17.29 -14.01 -19.03
CA ALA A 504 18.68 -14.44 -19.08
C ALA A 504 19.23 -14.69 -17.67
N GLU A 505 18.90 -13.78 -16.76
CA GLU A 505 19.32 -13.80 -15.36
C GLU A 505 18.38 -12.95 -14.49
N ASN A 506 18.43 -13.20 -13.18
CA ASN A 506 17.92 -12.32 -12.16
C ASN A 506 18.96 -12.15 -11.04
N TRP A 507 18.96 -11.01 -10.34
CA TRP A 507 19.96 -10.72 -9.31
C TRP A 507 19.43 -9.79 -8.22
N HIS A 508 20.12 -9.81 -7.08
CA HIS A 508 20.03 -8.78 -6.03
C HIS A 508 21.24 -7.86 -6.11
N ALA A 509 21.07 -6.60 -5.72
CA ALA A 509 22.21 -5.72 -5.54
C ALA A 509 23.07 -6.20 -4.36
N ALA A 510 24.39 -6.26 -4.54
CA ALA A 510 25.32 -6.44 -3.43
C ALA A 510 25.15 -5.31 -2.40
N HIS A 511 25.33 -5.64 -1.12
CA HIS A 511 25.11 -4.77 0.05
C HIS A 511 23.65 -4.40 0.34
N ASP A 512 22.68 -4.94 -0.41
CA ASP A 512 21.27 -5.04 0.01
C ASP A 512 21.06 -6.34 0.79
N GLU A 513 21.33 -6.32 2.09
CA GLU A 513 21.21 -7.46 3.00
C GLU A 513 19.76 -7.93 3.17
N PHE A 514 18.80 -7.03 2.97
CA PHE A 514 17.36 -7.31 3.08
C PHE A 514 16.76 -7.81 1.76
N LYS A 515 17.57 -7.83 0.68
CA LYS A 515 17.17 -8.23 -0.68
C LYS A 515 15.87 -7.54 -1.11
N THR A 516 15.79 -6.23 -0.88
CA THR A 516 14.58 -5.40 -1.04
C THR A 516 13.98 -5.50 -2.43
N ALA A 517 14.83 -5.64 -3.46
CA ALA A 517 14.43 -5.78 -4.85
C ALA A 517 15.06 -7.00 -5.52
N LEU A 518 14.38 -7.53 -6.55
CA LEU A 518 14.90 -8.57 -7.43
C LEU A 518 14.88 -8.02 -8.87
N PHE A 519 16.06 -7.83 -9.43
CA PHE A 519 16.26 -7.29 -10.78
C PHE A 519 16.38 -8.43 -11.80
N TYR A 520 16.16 -8.14 -13.07
CA TYR A 520 16.26 -9.14 -14.13
C TYR A 520 16.69 -8.54 -15.46
N THR A 521 17.15 -9.41 -16.36
CA THR A 521 17.42 -9.06 -17.76
C THR A 521 16.76 -10.10 -18.68
N GLU A 522 16.08 -9.62 -19.72
CA GLU A 522 15.50 -10.49 -20.75
C GLU A 522 16.59 -11.02 -21.69
N LYS A 523 16.45 -12.27 -22.17
CA LYS A 523 17.31 -12.85 -23.21
C LYS A 523 17.29 -12.05 -24.51
N LYS A 524 16.13 -11.47 -24.81
CA LYS A 524 15.91 -10.58 -25.93
C LYS A 524 14.98 -9.48 -25.47
N GLN A 525 15.45 -8.24 -25.56
CA GLN A 525 14.66 -7.06 -25.22
C GLN A 525 13.33 -7.07 -25.99
N SER A 526 12.23 -7.08 -25.24
CA SER A 526 10.86 -7.16 -25.77
C SER A 526 10.35 -5.85 -26.35
N LYS A 527 10.83 -4.70 -25.84
CA LYS A 527 10.45 -3.35 -26.26
C LYS A 527 11.65 -2.38 -26.21
N SER A 528 11.74 -1.50 -27.19
CA SER A 528 12.69 -0.38 -27.20
C SER A 528 12.26 0.77 -26.27
N PRO A 529 13.17 1.65 -25.84
CA PRO A 529 12.81 2.83 -25.03
C PRO A 529 11.73 3.71 -25.67
N GLU A 530 11.75 3.89 -26.99
CA GLU A 530 10.70 4.63 -27.72
C GLU A 530 9.33 3.94 -27.63
N GLN A 531 9.30 2.61 -27.62
CA GLN A 531 8.06 1.84 -27.47
C GLN A 531 7.51 1.92 -26.05
N HIS A 532 8.35 1.91 -25.02
CA HIS A 532 7.90 2.16 -23.64
C HIS A 532 7.26 3.55 -23.52
N LEU A 533 7.92 4.58 -24.04
CA LEU A 533 7.37 5.94 -24.04
C LEU A 533 6.02 6.04 -24.76
N LYS A 534 5.84 5.33 -25.88
CA LYS A 534 4.55 5.28 -26.60
C LYS A 534 3.46 4.57 -25.80
N ILE A 535 3.80 3.59 -24.96
CA ILE A 535 2.85 2.91 -24.06
C ILE A 535 2.44 3.86 -22.95
N GLU A 536 3.39 4.53 -22.30
CA GLU A 536 3.15 5.52 -21.24
C GLU A 536 2.24 6.65 -21.75
N GLN A 537 2.56 7.24 -22.91
CA GLN A 537 1.71 8.24 -23.57
C GLN A 537 0.31 7.70 -23.90
N GLY A 538 0.21 6.41 -24.25
CA GLY A 538 -1.06 5.74 -24.49
C GLY A 538 -1.91 5.61 -23.22
N ILE A 539 -1.27 5.29 -22.09
CA ILE A 539 -1.91 5.24 -20.77
C ILE A 539 -2.36 6.63 -20.35
N GLU A 540 -1.50 7.65 -20.47
CA GLU A 540 -1.86 9.04 -20.15
C GLU A 540 -3.05 9.52 -20.98
N LYS A 541 -3.02 9.28 -22.30
CA LYS A 541 -4.12 9.66 -23.18
C LYS A 541 -5.43 8.97 -22.79
N LEU A 542 -5.39 7.68 -22.46
CA LEU A 542 -6.58 6.94 -22.02
C LEU A 542 -7.10 7.46 -20.67
N SER A 543 -6.18 7.80 -19.76
CA SER A 543 -6.50 8.29 -18.41
C SER A 543 -7.27 9.61 -18.41
N GLN A 544 -7.17 10.41 -19.47
CA GLN A 544 -7.89 11.69 -19.61
C GLN A 544 -9.41 11.54 -19.58
N ASP A 545 -9.94 10.36 -19.88
CA ASP A 545 -11.38 10.09 -19.86
C ASP A 545 -11.94 9.79 -18.45
N TRP A 546 -11.08 9.81 -17.42
CA TRP A 546 -11.45 9.59 -16.02
C TRP A 546 -10.87 10.68 -15.10
N TRP A 547 -11.60 11.02 -14.05
CA TRP A 547 -11.13 11.84 -12.94
C TRP A 547 -10.35 10.94 -11.99
N LEU A 548 -9.04 10.82 -12.22
CA LEU A 548 -8.13 9.93 -11.49
C LEU A 548 -7.24 10.69 -10.51
N HIS A 549 -6.93 10.04 -9.40
CA HIS A 549 -5.95 10.49 -8.42
C HIS A 549 -5.05 9.34 -7.98
N ASP A 550 -3.96 9.68 -7.31
CA ASP A 550 -3.13 8.69 -6.65
C ASP A 550 -3.86 8.05 -5.47
N TYR A 551 -3.65 6.74 -5.27
CA TYR A 551 -4.07 6.06 -4.04
C TYR A 551 -3.57 6.81 -2.79
N PRO A 552 -4.41 7.06 -1.76
CA PRO A 552 -5.68 6.39 -1.46
C PRO A 552 -6.95 7.21 -1.77
N TRP A 553 -6.89 8.15 -2.69
CA TRP A 553 -8.02 9.08 -2.91
C TRP A 553 -9.14 8.48 -3.78
N ALA A 554 -10.27 9.20 -3.87
CA ALA A 554 -11.32 8.90 -4.84
C ALA A 554 -10.72 8.90 -6.24
N GLY A 555 -11.20 8.05 -7.14
CA GLY A 555 -10.63 7.94 -8.48
C GLY A 555 -9.39 7.04 -8.56
N SER A 556 -8.99 6.43 -7.44
CA SER A 556 -8.07 5.29 -7.39
C SER A 556 -8.83 4.00 -7.04
N LEU A 557 -8.33 2.86 -7.51
CA LEU A 557 -8.95 1.56 -7.25
C LEU A 557 -8.93 1.21 -5.77
N SER A 558 -10.01 0.55 -5.32
CA SER A 558 -10.07 -0.14 -4.02
C SER A 558 -9.77 0.76 -2.82
N THR A 559 -10.15 2.04 -2.90
CA THR A 559 -10.00 3.00 -1.80
C THR A 559 -11.31 3.28 -1.11
N ALA A 560 -11.27 3.59 0.19
CA ALA A 560 -12.46 3.97 0.94
C ALA A 560 -13.21 5.14 0.29
N HIS A 561 -12.47 6.13 -0.21
CA HIS A 561 -13.03 7.29 -0.88
C HIS A 561 -13.73 6.92 -2.19
N THR A 562 -13.12 6.09 -3.03
CA THR A 562 -13.76 5.62 -4.27
C THR A 562 -15.08 4.89 -3.97
N LEU A 563 -15.11 4.04 -2.94
CA LEU A 563 -16.35 3.35 -2.54
C LEU A 563 -17.44 4.32 -2.07
N LEU A 564 -17.08 5.35 -1.31
CA LEU A 564 -18.01 6.39 -0.87
C LEU A 564 -18.59 7.17 -2.05
N TRP A 565 -17.77 7.50 -3.04
CA TRP A 565 -18.21 8.21 -4.24
C TRP A 565 -19.10 7.32 -5.14
N TYR A 566 -18.80 6.02 -5.26
CA TYR A 566 -19.69 5.08 -5.94
C TYR A 566 -21.03 4.93 -5.23
N ASP A 567 -21.02 4.86 -3.90
CA ASP A 567 -22.25 4.75 -3.12
C ASP A 567 -23.12 6.00 -3.26
N HIS A 568 -22.50 7.19 -3.34
CA HIS A 568 -23.21 8.46 -3.44
C HIS A 568 -23.70 8.77 -4.88
N TYR A 569 -22.87 8.56 -5.90
CA TYR A 569 -23.14 9.00 -7.28
C TYR A 569 -23.35 7.86 -8.28
N GLY A 570 -23.00 6.63 -7.92
CA GLY A 570 -23.02 5.48 -8.80
C GLY A 570 -21.69 5.23 -9.55
N PRO A 571 -21.61 4.12 -10.30
CA PRO A 571 -20.34 3.57 -10.81
C PRO A 571 -19.65 4.42 -11.88
N ARG A 572 -20.37 5.36 -12.53
CA ARG A 572 -19.85 6.15 -13.66
C ARG A 572 -19.34 7.54 -13.26
N ILE A 573 -19.32 7.85 -11.97
CA ILE A 573 -19.02 9.21 -11.47
C ILE A 573 -17.68 9.75 -11.97
N PHE A 574 -16.60 8.95 -11.95
CA PHE A 574 -15.26 9.39 -12.33
C PHE A 574 -15.16 9.77 -13.83
N GLN A 575 -15.94 9.13 -14.70
CA GLN A 575 -16.03 9.51 -16.11
C GLN A 575 -16.89 10.75 -16.33
N GLN A 576 -17.97 10.89 -15.56
CA GLN A 576 -18.84 12.07 -15.61
C GLN A 576 -18.09 13.33 -15.18
N LEU A 577 -17.32 13.25 -14.10
CA LEU A 577 -16.48 14.35 -13.61
C LEU A 577 -15.40 14.74 -14.62
N ALA A 578 -14.78 13.76 -15.29
CA ALA A 578 -13.79 14.03 -16.34
C ALA A 578 -14.39 14.85 -17.50
N LYS A 579 -15.60 14.51 -17.95
CA LYS A 579 -16.30 15.20 -19.05
C LYS A 579 -16.68 16.65 -18.72
N ASN A 580 -16.99 16.91 -17.45
CA ASN A 580 -17.43 18.23 -16.98
C ASN A 580 -16.28 19.15 -16.57
N ARG A 581 -15.04 18.66 -16.58
CA ARG A 581 -13.86 19.45 -16.28
C ARG A 581 -13.45 20.24 -17.52
N PRO A 582 -13.14 21.54 -17.44
CA PRO A 582 -12.18 22.10 -18.38
C PRO A 582 -10.90 21.28 -18.21
N VAL A 583 -10.32 20.79 -19.30
CA VAL A 583 -9.11 19.95 -19.32
C VAL A 583 -8.07 20.57 -18.37
N SER A 584 -7.97 20.06 -17.15
CA SER A 584 -6.83 20.36 -16.30
C SER A 584 -5.72 19.47 -16.83
N PRO A 585 -4.62 20.05 -17.33
CA PRO A 585 -3.52 19.25 -17.86
C PRO A 585 -3.13 18.23 -16.78
N SER A 586 -2.80 17.01 -17.22
CA SER A 586 -2.10 16.01 -16.41
C SER A 586 -1.19 16.72 -15.42
N LYS A 587 -1.31 16.45 -14.11
CA LYS A 587 -0.44 17.05 -13.09
C LYS A 587 0.97 16.98 -13.66
N PRO A 588 1.56 18.11 -14.07
CA PRO A 588 2.86 18.03 -14.68
C PRO A 588 3.78 17.52 -13.56
N LEU A 589 4.59 16.49 -13.85
CA LEU A 589 5.94 16.44 -13.29
C LEU A 589 6.43 17.88 -13.30
N PRO A 590 6.76 18.51 -12.16
CA PRO A 590 6.79 19.95 -12.02
C PRO A 590 7.40 20.59 -13.26
N SER A 591 6.54 21.12 -14.13
CA SER A 591 6.92 21.72 -15.42
C SER A 591 7.73 23.01 -15.20
N SER A 592 7.84 23.41 -13.94
CA SER A 592 8.67 24.47 -13.39
C SER A 592 10.13 24.08 -13.14
N LEU A 593 10.51 22.80 -13.27
CA LEU A 593 11.91 22.40 -13.11
C LEU A 593 12.73 23.04 -14.24
N SER A 594 13.53 24.05 -13.87
CA SER A 594 14.45 24.69 -14.80
C SER A 594 15.31 23.64 -15.52
N LYS A 595 15.80 23.96 -16.73
CA LYS A 595 16.77 23.09 -17.45
C LYS A 595 17.95 22.65 -16.57
N LYS A 596 18.33 23.44 -15.56
CA LYS A 596 19.35 23.08 -14.57
C LYS A 596 18.88 21.98 -13.63
N ALA A 597 17.65 22.05 -13.14
CA ALA A 597 17.09 21.03 -12.27
C ALA A 597 16.95 19.69 -12.98
N LEU A 598 16.47 19.69 -14.24
CA LEU A 598 16.38 18.49 -15.07
C LEU A 598 17.73 17.77 -15.21
N LYS A 599 18.80 18.50 -15.50
CA LYS A 599 20.16 17.93 -15.58
C LYS A 599 20.64 17.30 -14.28
N VAL A 600 20.28 17.88 -13.13
CA VAL A 600 20.61 17.32 -11.81
C VAL A 600 19.87 15.98 -11.62
N TRP A 601 18.60 15.90 -12.00
CA TRP A 601 17.83 14.65 -11.93
C TRP A 601 18.32 13.59 -12.92
N GLU A 602 18.69 13.97 -14.15
CA GLU A 602 19.30 13.06 -15.14
C GLU A 602 20.60 12.44 -14.61
N LYS A 603 21.45 13.25 -13.97
CA LYS A 603 22.67 12.77 -13.31
C LYS A 603 22.34 11.80 -12.17
N GLU A 604 21.33 12.11 -11.36
CA GLU A 604 20.90 11.23 -10.27
C GLU A 604 20.41 9.87 -10.80
N THR A 605 19.56 9.87 -11.83
CA THR A 605 19.11 8.65 -12.50
C THR A 605 20.29 7.84 -13.03
N ARG A 606 21.27 8.49 -13.66
CA ARG A 606 22.47 7.81 -14.16
C ARG A 606 23.33 7.20 -13.04
N ILE A 607 23.46 7.86 -11.89
CA ILE A 607 24.19 7.30 -10.75
C ILE A 607 23.53 6.00 -10.28
N TRP A 608 22.20 6.00 -10.13
CA TRP A 608 21.46 4.81 -9.72
C TRP A 608 21.51 3.69 -10.74
N ASP A 609 21.42 4.02 -12.03
CA ASP A 609 21.58 3.06 -13.12
C ASP A 609 22.95 2.37 -13.09
N ILE A 610 24.04 3.14 -12.87
CA ILE A 610 25.39 2.57 -12.69
C ILE A 610 25.44 1.64 -11.48
N LEU A 611 24.88 2.04 -10.34
CA LEU A 611 24.91 1.22 -9.12
C LEU A 611 24.12 -0.08 -9.27
N ILE A 612 22.93 -0.02 -9.85
CA ILE A 612 21.98 -1.15 -9.91
C ILE A 612 22.31 -2.08 -11.07
N ASN A 613 22.52 -1.53 -12.28
CA ASN A 613 22.59 -2.32 -13.51
C ASN A 613 24.02 -2.65 -13.93
N GLU A 614 24.96 -1.70 -13.79
CA GLU A 614 26.37 -1.93 -14.18
C GLU A 614 27.17 -2.60 -13.08
N LYS A 615 27.17 -2.00 -11.87
CA LYS A 615 27.94 -2.49 -10.72
C LYS A 615 27.24 -3.57 -9.93
N ARG A 616 25.89 -3.61 -9.99
CA ARG A 616 25.04 -4.48 -9.17
C ARG A 616 25.40 -4.42 -7.69
N SER A 617 25.72 -3.23 -7.20
CA SER A 617 26.19 -2.97 -5.84
C SER A 617 25.65 -1.62 -5.39
N VAL A 618 24.93 -1.61 -4.26
CA VAL A 618 24.31 -0.39 -3.73
C VAL A 618 24.82 -0.15 -2.32
N ASN A 619 25.68 0.86 -2.17
CA ASN A 619 26.07 1.37 -0.86
C ASN A 619 26.38 2.87 -0.93
N ARG A 620 26.31 3.52 0.23
CA ARG A 620 26.48 4.95 0.38
C ARG A 620 27.86 5.45 -0.04
N LYS A 621 28.92 4.67 0.18
CA LYS A 621 30.30 5.04 -0.18
C LYS A 621 30.43 5.17 -1.69
N GLU A 622 29.94 4.20 -2.44
CA GLU A 622 29.99 4.21 -3.91
C GLU A 622 29.12 5.31 -4.52
N TYR A 623 27.91 5.50 -4.01
CA TYR A 623 27.07 6.62 -4.42
C TYR A 623 27.77 7.95 -4.21
N ASN A 624 28.37 8.19 -3.04
CA ASN A 624 29.07 9.43 -2.74
C ASN A 624 30.26 9.67 -3.69
N MET A 625 31.00 8.62 -4.07
CA MET A 625 32.08 8.74 -5.06
C MET A 625 31.55 9.13 -6.44
N LEU A 626 30.44 8.54 -6.90
CA LEU A 626 29.83 8.87 -8.19
C LEU A 626 29.21 10.28 -8.18
N ALA A 627 28.56 10.67 -7.10
CA ALA A 627 27.97 12.00 -6.91
C ALA A 627 29.04 13.12 -6.90
N GLN A 628 30.26 12.82 -6.45
CA GLN A 628 31.39 13.77 -6.44
C GLN A 628 32.08 13.92 -7.80
N ARG A 629 31.93 12.98 -8.73
CA ARG A 629 32.51 13.11 -10.08
C ARG A 629 31.77 14.22 -10.84
N SER A 630 32.52 15.18 -11.37
CA SER A 630 31.98 16.19 -12.30
C SER A 630 31.40 15.48 -13.52
N SER A 631 30.24 15.95 -13.99
CA SER A 631 29.60 15.43 -15.20
C SER A 631 30.54 15.71 -16.38
N SER A 632 31.30 14.70 -16.80
CA SER A 632 32.17 14.75 -17.99
C SER A 632 31.34 14.66 -19.26
#